data_AF-A0A349V3I5-F1
#
_entry.id   AF-A0A349V3I5-F1
#
_cell.length_a   1.000
_cell.length_b   1.000
_cell.length_c   1.000
_cell.angle_alpha   90.00
_cell.angle_beta   90.00
_cell.angle_gamma   90.00
#
_symmetry.space_group_name_H-M   'P 1'
#
loop_
_entity.id
_entity.type
_entity.pdbx_description
1 polymer ?
#
loop_
_entity_poly.entity_id
_entity_poly.type
_entity_poly.pdbx_seq_one_letter_code
_entity_poly.pdbx_strand_id
1 'polypeptide(L)'
;DVCIGGPSHFLGHNQTMTLMQRDYVYPEVGDRLSPKEWNEMGRPDLLEMARTKVAEILSGSRPSHLSLEMDRQIRDHFPVRLSESTMGDAEAA
;
A
#
# COMPACT_ATOMS: atom_id res chain seq x y z
N ASP A 1 28.63 18.84 17.03
CA ASP A 1 28.04 17.49 16.90
C ASP A 1 27.78 17.09 15.46
N VAL A 2 27.06 17.87 14.62
CA VAL A 2 26.90 17.55 13.18
C VAL A 2 27.85 18.37 12.27
N CYS A 3 27.80 19.71 12.36
CA CYS A 3 28.54 20.58 11.43
C CYS A 3 29.97 20.90 11.88
N ILE A 4 30.21 21.04 13.19
CA ILE A 4 31.55 21.24 13.75
C ILE A 4 31.96 19.94 14.45
N GLY A 5 33.07 19.35 13.98
CA GLY A 5 33.64 18.10 14.50
C GLY A 5 32.83 16.84 14.20
N GLY A 6 31.82 16.93 13.32
CA GLY A 6 30.90 15.84 12.98
C GLY A 6 30.92 15.46 11.49
N PRO A 7 30.02 14.57 11.05
CA PRO A 7 29.99 14.06 9.69
C PRO A 7 29.61 15.09 8.60
N SER A 8 29.32 16.35 8.98
CA SER A 8 28.97 17.44 8.07
C SER A 8 27.67 17.24 7.28
N HIS A 9 26.86 16.22 7.60
CA HIS A 9 25.52 16.00 7.05
C HIS A 9 24.55 15.51 8.13
N PHE A 10 23.26 15.79 7.93
CA PHE A 10 22.22 15.47 8.92
C PHE A 10 21.60 14.08 8.74
N LEU A 11 21.90 13.35 7.65
CA LEU A 11 21.25 12.07 7.32
C LEU A 11 21.27 11.05 8.46
N GLY A 12 22.39 10.91 9.17
CA GLY A 12 22.53 9.97 10.29
C GLY A 12 22.20 10.57 11.66
N HIS A 13 21.78 11.82 11.74
CA HIS A 13 21.46 12.47 13.01
C HIS A 13 20.14 11.91 13.57
N ASN A 14 20.07 11.64 14.87
CA ASN A 14 18.91 11.03 15.53
C ASN A 14 17.60 11.77 15.19
N GLN A 15 17.60 13.10 15.23
CA GLN A 15 16.43 13.88 14.87
C GLN A 15 15.96 13.60 13.44
N THR A 16 16.89 13.57 12.47
CA THR A 16 16.57 13.29 11.07
C THR A 16 15.95 11.90 10.93
N MET A 17 16.51 10.90 11.61
CA MET A 17 15.97 9.53 11.59
C MET A 17 14.55 9.46 12.16
N THR A 18 14.29 10.14 13.28
CA THR A 18 12.94 10.21 13.86
C THR A 18 11.94 10.86 12.91
N LEU A 19 12.31 11.98 12.29
CA LEU A 19 11.46 12.66 11.30
C LEU A 19 11.27 11.79 10.05
N MET A 20 12.31 11.06 9.64
CA MET A 20 12.24 10.17 8.49
C MET A 20 11.20 9.05 8.64
N GLN A 21 10.95 8.58 9.85
CA GLN A 21 9.96 7.53 10.12
C GLN A 21 8.56 8.08 10.41
N ARG A 22 8.46 9.36 10.81
CA ARG A 22 7.20 9.96 11.26
C ARG A 22 6.57 10.90 10.24
N ASP A 23 7.37 11.74 9.59
CA ASP A 23 6.88 12.94 8.90
C ASP A 23 7.03 12.85 7.37
N TYR A 24 7.89 11.97 6.85
CA TYR A 24 8.03 11.77 5.40
C TYR A 24 7.08 10.71 4.86
N VAL A 25 6.47 11.02 3.72
CA VAL A 25 5.67 10.07 2.95
C VAL A 25 6.58 9.29 2.01
N TYR A 26 6.60 7.97 2.16
CA TYR A 26 7.21 7.05 1.19
C TYR A 26 6.10 6.49 0.30
N PRO A 27 6.08 6.83 -0.99
CA PRO A 27 5.00 6.42 -1.87
C PRO A 27 5.04 4.90 -2.09
N GLU A 28 3.88 4.24 -2.04
CA GLU A 28 3.78 2.79 -2.28
C GLU A 28 4.00 2.42 -3.75
N VAL A 29 3.63 3.31 -4.68
CA VAL A 29 3.67 3.04 -6.13
C VAL A 29 4.66 3.95 -6.87
N GLY A 30 4.95 5.13 -6.33
CA GLY A 30 5.80 6.13 -7.00
C GLY A 30 7.25 5.68 -7.12
N ASP A 31 7.75 5.60 -8.35
CA ASP A 31 9.15 5.27 -8.63
C ASP A 31 10.07 6.45 -8.27
N ARG A 32 11.10 6.16 -7.46
CA ARG A 32 12.10 7.11 -6.96
C ARG A 32 13.52 6.73 -7.38
N LEU A 33 13.67 5.80 -8.31
CA LEU A 33 14.95 5.40 -8.87
C LEU A 33 15.59 6.59 -9.60
N SER A 34 16.92 6.61 -9.62
CA SER A 34 17.62 7.52 -10.51
C SER A 34 17.28 7.18 -11.97
N PRO A 35 17.39 8.15 -12.91
CA PRO A 35 17.14 7.87 -14.32
C PRO A 35 17.97 6.71 -14.89
N LYS A 36 19.18 6.48 -14.36
CA LYS A 36 20.03 5.35 -14.76
C LYS A 36 19.42 4.02 -14.30
N GLU A 37 19.11 3.90 -13.00
CA GLU A 37 18.53 2.67 -12.43
C GLU A 37 17.17 2.34 -13.06
N TRP A 38 16.33 3.35 -13.29
CA TRP A 38 15.05 3.17 -13.98
C TRP A 38 15.22 2.58 -15.40
N ASN A 39 16.24 3.04 -16.14
CA ASN A 39 16.58 2.46 -17.44
C ASN A 39 17.13 1.03 -17.33
N GLU A 40 17.99 0.76 -16.35
CA GLU A 40 18.56 -0.57 -16.09
C GLU A 40 17.49 -1.59 -15.66
N MET A 41 16.43 -1.14 -14.97
CA MET A 41 15.26 -1.93 -14.62
C MET A 41 14.25 -2.10 -15.76
N GLY A 42 14.59 -1.70 -16.99
CA GLY A 42 13.75 -1.90 -18.16
C GLY A 42 12.58 -0.92 -18.26
N ARG A 43 12.70 0.26 -17.64
CA ARG A 43 11.71 1.35 -17.74
C ARG A 43 10.34 0.95 -17.21
N PRO A 44 10.23 0.56 -15.92
CA PRO A 44 8.97 0.13 -15.33
C PRO A 44 7.88 1.19 -15.52
N ASP A 45 6.71 0.75 -15.97
CA ASP A 45 5.53 1.59 -16.15
C ASP A 45 4.78 1.70 -14.81
N LEU A 46 4.56 2.95 -14.38
CA LEU A 46 3.89 3.27 -13.12
C LEU A 46 2.46 2.72 -13.06
N LEU A 47 1.73 2.70 -14.18
CA LEU A 47 0.37 2.20 -14.22
C LEU A 47 0.33 0.68 -14.08
N GLU A 48 1.30 -0.04 -14.64
CA GLU A 48 1.39 -1.49 -14.48
C GLU A 48 1.77 -1.88 -13.04
N MET A 49 2.62 -1.09 -12.38
CA MET A 49 2.87 -1.23 -10.95
C MET A 49 1.61 -0.98 -10.12
N ALA A 50 0.83 0.06 -10.46
CA ALA A 50 -0.44 0.34 -9.79
C ALA A 50 -1.45 -0.80 -9.97
N ARG A 51 -1.55 -1.38 -11.18
CA ARG A 51 -2.42 -2.53 -11.47
C ARG A 51 -2.03 -3.74 -10.64
N THR A 52 -0.74 -4.03 -10.56
CA THR A 52 -0.19 -5.11 -9.72
C THR A 52 -0.58 -4.89 -8.26
N LYS A 53 -0.43 -3.67 -7.74
CA LYS A 53 -0.79 -3.36 -6.35
C LYS A 53 -2.29 -3.52 -6.07
N VAL A 54 -3.13 -3.09 -7.01
CA VAL A 54 -4.59 -3.29 -6.92
C VAL A 54 -4.93 -4.79 -6.89
N ALA A 55 -4.31 -5.58 -7.77
CA ALA A 55 -4.54 -7.03 -7.80
C ALA A 55 -4.10 -7.70 -6.49
N GLU A 56 -2.94 -7.31 -5.94
CA GLU A 56 -2.46 -7.78 -4.63
C GLU A 56 -3.48 -7.47 -3.52
N ILE A 57 -3.94 -6.22 -3.43
CA ILE A 57 -4.94 -5.80 -2.42
C ILE A 57 -6.23 -6.61 -2.55
N LEU A 58 -6.75 -6.75 -3.78
CA LEU A 58 -7.98 -7.50 -4.04
C LEU A 58 -7.83 -9.01 -3.83
N SER A 59 -6.61 -9.55 -3.89
CA SER A 59 -6.31 -10.95 -3.58
C SER A 59 -6.22 -11.24 -2.08
N GLY A 60 -6.17 -10.20 -1.24
CA GLY A 60 -6.08 -10.31 0.20
C GLY A 60 -7.36 -10.84 0.87
N SER A 61 -7.33 -10.85 2.21
CA SER A 61 -8.47 -11.31 3.01
C SER A 61 -9.73 -10.51 2.73
N ARG A 62 -10.85 -11.22 2.61
CA ARG A 62 -12.16 -10.61 2.44
C ARG A 62 -12.62 -9.97 3.75
N PRO A 63 -13.48 -8.94 3.69
CA PRO A 63 -14.03 -8.35 4.90
C PRO A 63 -14.87 -9.37 5.68
N SER A 64 -14.51 -9.61 6.95
CA SER A 64 -15.19 -10.53 7.86
C SER A 64 -15.85 -9.83 9.06
N HIS A 65 -15.80 -8.50 9.12
CA HIS A 65 -16.38 -7.71 10.21
C HIS A 65 -17.91 -7.63 10.19
N LEU A 66 -18.56 -8.08 9.10
CA LEU A 66 -20.02 -8.21 8.97
C LEU A 66 -20.38 -9.70 8.94
N SER A 67 -21.44 -10.09 9.64
CA SER A 67 -21.97 -11.45 9.52
C SER A 67 -22.56 -11.67 8.12
N LEU A 68 -22.51 -12.90 7.63
CA LEU A 68 -23.13 -13.27 6.34
C LEU A 68 -24.64 -13.00 6.32
N GLU A 69 -25.31 -13.12 7.47
CA GLU A 69 -26.73 -12.79 7.60
C GLU A 69 -26.99 -11.29 7.37
N MET A 70 -26.16 -10.42 7.96
CA MET A 70 -26.30 -8.98 7.80
C MET A 70 -25.96 -8.53 6.38
N ASP A 71 -24.94 -9.12 5.75
CA ASP A 71 -24.60 -8.88 4.35
C ASP A 71 -25.77 -9.25 3.42
N ARG A 72 -26.44 -10.39 3.64
CA ARG A 72 -27.65 -10.78 2.89
C ARG A 72 -28.78 -9.78 3.06
N GLN A 73 -29.08 -9.36 4.29
CA GLN A 73 -30.10 -8.34 4.54
C GLN A 73 -29.80 -7.04 3.79
N ILE A 74 -28.54 -6.60 3.75
CA ILE A 74 -28.14 -5.39 2.99
C ILE A 74 -28.38 -5.60 1.49
N ARG A 75 -28.00 -6.74 0.93
CA ARG A 75 -28.18 -7.07 -0.50
C ARG A 75 -29.64 -7.18 -0.92
N ASP A 76 -30.54 -7.56 -0.01
CA ASP A 76 -31.98 -7.58 -0.26
C ASP A 76 -32.57 -6.16 -0.38
N HIS A 77 -32.01 -5.20 0.36
CA HIS A 77 -32.49 -3.81 0.39
C HIS A 77 -31.83 -2.92 -0.67
N PHE A 78 -30.62 -3.26 -1.11
CA PHE A 78 -29.81 -2.42 -2.01
C PHE A 78 -29.28 -3.21 -3.21
N PRO A 79 -29.14 -2.60 -4.39
CA PRO A 79 -28.67 -3.27 -5.60
C PRO A 79 -27.14 -3.49 -5.61
N VAL A 80 -26.65 -4.29 -4.67
CA VAL A 80 -25.22 -4.66 -4.57
C VAL A 80 -24.83 -5.51 -5.78
N ARG A 81 -23.88 -5.01 -6.58
CA ARG A 81 -23.43 -5.67 -7.82
C ARG A 81 -22.25 -6.63 -7.64
N LEU A 82 -21.63 -6.63 -6.46
CA LEU A 82 -20.53 -7.51 -6.11
C LEU A 82 -21.06 -8.91 -5.74
N SER A 83 -20.29 -9.98 -5.95
CA SER A 83 -20.71 -11.33 -5.56
C SER A 83 -20.73 -11.51 -4.04
N GLU A 84 -21.46 -12.49 -3.52
CA GLU A 84 -21.39 -12.86 -2.09
C GLU A 84 -19.99 -13.37 -1.71
N SER A 85 -19.29 -13.98 -2.66
CA SER A 85 -17.91 -14.43 -2.48
C SER A 85 -16.90 -13.31 -2.24
N THR A 86 -17.29 -12.02 -2.24
CA THR A 86 -16.41 -10.92 -1.82
C THR A 86 -16.42 -10.68 -0.31
N MET A 87 -17.27 -11.37 0.45
CA MET A 87 -17.44 -11.22 1.90
C MET A 87 -17.18 -12.55 2.64
N GLY A 88 -16.80 -12.45 3.92
CA GLY A 88 -16.63 -13.61 4.80
C GLY A 88 -15.36 -14.43 4.53
N ASP A 89 -15.12 -15.42 5.39
CA ASP A 89 -13.93 -16.27 5.30
C ASP A 89 -14.05 -17.27 4.16
N ALA A 90 -12.93 -17.53 3.47
CA ALA A 90 -12.89 -18.39 2.28
C ALA A 90 -13.30 -19.86 2.56
N GLU A 91 -13.29 -20.31 3.82
CA GLU A 91 -13.69 -21.66 4.23
C GLU A 91 -15.21 -21.86 4.42
N ALA A 92 -16.02 -20.79 4.37
CA ALA A 92 -17.46 -20.87 4.59
C ALA A 92 -18.29 -21.09 3.31
N ALA A 93 -17.65 -21.36 2.16
CA ALA A 93 -18.29 -21.57 0.85
C ALA A 93 -18.37 -23.05 0.47
#